data_AF-A0A356Z771-F1
#
_entry.id   AF-A0A356Z771-F1
#
_cell.length_a   1.000
_cell.length_b   1.000
_cell.length_c   1.000
_cell.angle_alpha   90.00
_cell.angle_beta   90.00
_cell.angle_gamma   90.00
#
_symmetry.space_group_name_H-M   'P 1'
#
loop_
_entity.id
_entity.type
_entity.pdbx_description
1 polymer ?
#
loop_
_entity_poly.entity_id
_entity_poly.type
_entity_poly.pdbx_seq_one_letter_code
_entity_poly.pdbx_strand_id
1 'polypeptide(L)' 'MLQSAQSIKLELGQQKEVYIHLPDFYASQALQMMLDQATFLARTRNVFDSLKAFIDTSVRNRAQTLGLMNGNEWD' A
#
# COMPACT_ATOMS: atom_id res chain seq x y z
N MET A 1 14.20 -17.69 -9.32
CA MET A 1 13.58 -16.37 -9.58
C MET A 1 14.12 -15.39 -8.56
N LEU A 2 14.53 -14.19 -8.96
CA LEU A 2 14.88 -13.13 -8.03
C LEU A 2 13.60 -12.66 -7.32
N GLN A 3 13.57 -12.63 -5.99
CA GLN A 3 12.45 -12.03 -5.25
C GLN A 3 12.46 -10.52 -5.52
N SER A 4 11.38 -10.00 -6.08
CA SER A 4 11.22 -8.57 -6.34
C SER A 4 10.38 -7.92 -5.24
N ALA A 5 10.52 -6.61 -5.06
CA ALA A 5 9.63 -5.86 -4.16
C ALA A 5 8.15 -6.03 -4.56
N GLN A 6 7.85 -6.16 -5.86
CA GLN A 6 6.50 -6.40 -6.34
C GLN A 6 5.96 -7.76 -5.91
N SER A 7 6.75 -8.83 -6.04
CA SER A 7 6.31 -10.17 -5.61
C SER A 7 6.12 -10.24 -4.09
N ILE A 8 7.00 -9.63 -3.31
CA ILE A 8 6.88 -9.56 -1.84
C ILE A 8 5.59 -8.83 -1.46
N LYS A 9 5.30 -7.69 -2.09
CA LYS A 9 4.05 -6.94 -1.88
C LYS A 9 2.81 -7.80 -2.18
N LEU A 10 2.80 -8.51 -3.30
CA LEU A 10 1.68 -9.36 -3.70
C LEU A 10 1.44 -10.50 -2.70
N GLU A 11 2.52 -11.10 -2.22
CA GLU A 11 2.46 -12.19 -1.24
C GLU A 11 1.95 -11.70 0.13
N LEU A 12 2.39 -10.52 0.60
CA LEU A 12 1.84 -9.86 1.81
C LEU A 12 0.37 -9.46 1.67
N GLY A 13 -0.16 -9.41 0.45
CA GLY A 13 -1.61 -9.25 0.22
C GLY A 13 -2.41 -10.50 0.54
N GLN A 14 -1.76 -11.66 0.66
CA GLN A 14 -2.39 -12.98 0.86
C GLN A 14 -1.96 -13.62 2.17
N GLN A 15 -0.76 -13.31 2.67
CA GLN A 15 -0.16 -13.89 3.86
C GLN A 15 0.14 -12.82 4.91
N LYS A 16 0.22 -13.24 6.18
CA LYS A 16 0.56 -12.34 7.30
C LYS A 16 2.05 -12.01 7.37
N GLU A 17 2.90 -12.87 6.82
CA GLU A 17 4.35 -12.74 6.86
C GLU A 17 4.93 -13.29 5.55
N VAL A 18 6.05 -12.73 5.12
CA VAL A 18 6.80 -13.18 3.94
C VAL A 18 8.28 -13.27 4.30
N TYR A 19 8.88 -14.41 3.99
CA TYR A 19 10.32 -14.59 4.09
C TYR A 19 11.01 -14.01 2.86
N ILE A 20 11.88 -13.03 3.09
CA ILE A 20 12.68 -12.36 2.06
C ILE A 20 14.06 -13.00 2.05
N HIS A 21 14.44 -13.55 0.91
CA HIS A 21 15.78 -14.08 0.65
C HIS A 21 16.32 -13.52 -0.66
N LEU A 22 17.28 -12.60 -0.54
CA LEU A 22 17.98 -11.99 -1.67
C LEU A 22 19.44 -12.44 -1.63
N PRO A 23 19.84 -13.46 -2.42
CA PRO A 23 21.25 -13.79 -2.58
C PRO A 23 21.97 -12.60 -3.24
N ASP A 24 23.23 -12.37 -2.86
CA ASP A 24 24.07 -11.29 -3.39
C ASP A 24 23.50 -9.88 -3.24
N PHE A 25 22.84 -9.59 -2.11
CA PHE A 25 22.23 -8.30 -1.82
C PHE A 25 23.26 -7.16 -1.74
N TYR A 26 24.35 -7.35 -1.00
CA TYR A 26 25.42 -6.37 -0.89
C TYR A 26 26.75 -7.05 -0.59
N ALA A 27 27.80 -6.70 -1.34
CA ALA A 27 29.15 -7.25 -1.15
C ALA A 27 29.18 -8.79 -1.06
N SER A 28 28.43 -9.47 -1.93
CA SER A 28 28.26 -10.94 -1.96
C SER A 28 27.67 -11.54 -0.68
N GLN A 29 26.99 -10.73 0.13
CA GLN A 29 26.23 -11.18 1.29
C GLN A 29 24.75 -11.28 0.94
N ALA A 30 24.10 -12.34 1.40
CA ALA A 30 22.66 -12.51 1.27
C ALA A 30 21.91 -11.67 2.32
N LEU A 31 20.78 -11.08 1.91
CA LEU A 31 19.79 -10.56 2.85
C LEU A 31 18.76 -11.64 3.13
N GLN A 32 18.54 -11.92 4.42
CA GLN A 32 17.52 -12.84 4.90
C GLN A 32 16.73 -12.14 6.01
N MET A 33 15.42 -11.99 5.83
CA MET A 33 14.57 -11.39 6.84
C MET A 33 13.12 -11.85 6.72
N MET A 34 12.40 -11.83 7.83
CA MET A 34 10.95 -11.94 7.83
C MET A 34 10.35 -10.54 7.79
N LEU A 35 9.40 -10.31 6.89
CA LEU A 35 8.60 -9.10 6.85
C LEU A 35 7.15 -9.45 7.17
N ASP A 36 6.61 -8.86 8.22
CA ASP A 36 5.20 -9.00 8.58
C ASP A 36 4.33 -7.95 7.90
N GLN A 37 3.06 -8.31 7.70
CA GLN A 37 2.05 -7.48 7.04
C GLN A 37 1.78 -6.19 7.82
N ALA A 38 1.81 -6.21 9.16
CA ALA A 38 1.54 -5.03 9.97
C ALA A 38 2.63 -3.97 9.79
N THR A 39 3.91 -4.38 9.79
CA THR A 39 5.05 -3.52 9.49
C THR A 39 4.96 -2.96 8.07
N PHE A 40 4.62 -3.80 7.09
CA PHE A 40 4.42 -3.33 5.72
C PHE A 40 3.31 -2.27 5.62
N LEU A 41 2.15 -2.50 6.24
CA LEU A 41 1.02 -1.57 6.24
C LEU A 41 1.37 -0.27 6.98
N ALA A 42 2.07 -0.35 8.10
CA ALA A 42 2.52 0.83 8.85
C ALA A 42 3.46 1.71 7.99
N ARG A 43 4.38 1.09 7.24
CA ARG A 43 5.32 1.79 6.35
C ARG A 43 4.64 2.37 5.11
N THR A 44 3.54 1.78 4.66
CA THR A 44 2.82 2.19 3.44
C THR A 44 1.56 3.02 3.71
N ARG A 45 1.25 3.31 4.98
CA ARG A 45 0.04 4.02 5.42
C ARG A 45 -0.20 5.33 4.66
N ASN A 46 0.82 6.17 4.51
CA ASN A 46 0.69 7.45 3.80
C ASN A 46 0.23 7.30 2.34
N VAL A 47 0.59 6.19 1.68
CA VAL A 47 0.15 5.91 0.30
C VAL A 47 -1.34 5.59 0.28
N PHE A 48 -1.81 4.77 1.23
CA PHE A 48 -3.24 4.46 1.36
C PHE A 48 -4.07 5.68 1.75
N ASP A 49 -3.57 6.49 2.68
CA ASP A 49 -4.24 7.72 3.09
C ASP A 49 -4.37 8.72 1.93
N SER A 50 -3.31 8.85 1.12
CA SER A 50 -3.34 9.71 -0.08
C SER A 50 -4.32 9.18 -1.14
N LEU A 51 -4.36 7.86 -1.36
CA LEU A 51 -5.31 7.24 -2.28
C LEU A 51 -6.75 7.45 -1.82
N LYS A 52 -7.02 7.27 -0.52
CA LYS A 52 -8.33 7.51 0.07
C LYS A 52 -8.75 8.97 -0.14
N ALA A 53 -7.88 9.93 0.22
CA ALA A 53 -8.18 11.36 0.06
C ALA A 53 -8.46 11.74 -1.41
N PHE A 54 -7.74 11.15 -2.36
CA PHE A 54 -7.98 11.36 -3.79
C PHE A 54 -9.36 10.82 -4.23
N ILE A 55 -9.72 9.61 -3.79
CA ILE A 55 -11.03 9.01 -4.07
C ILE A 55 -12.13 9.88 -3.47
N ASP A 56 -12.00 10.24 -2.19
CA ASP A 56 -12.98 11.08 -1.47
C ASP A 56 -13.18 12.42 -2.19
N THR A 57 -12.10 13.07 -2.62
CA THR A 57 -12.16 14.32 -3.39
C THR A 57 -12.87 14.12 -4.73
N SER A 58 -12.53 13.04 -5.45
CA SER A 58 -13.11 12.75 -6.77
C SER A 58 -14.60 12.43 -6.67
N VAL A 59 -14.99 11.63 -5.68
CA VAL A 59 -16.40 11.29 -5.39
C VAL A 59 -17.16 12.54 -4.98
N ARG A 60 -16.61 13.36 -4.09
CA ARG A 60 -17.22 14.63 -3.65
C ARG A 60 -17.46 15.57 -4.83
N ASN A 61 -16.45 15.79 -5.66
CA ASN A 61 -16.55 16.64 -6.86
C ASN A 61 -17.63 16.12 -7.82
N ARG A 62 -17.70 14.79 -7.99
CA ARG A 62 -18.71 14.17 -8.85
C ARG A 62 -20.13 14.32 -8.28
N ALA A 63 -20.30 14.10 -6.98
CA ALA A 63 -21.60 14.24 -6.31
C ALA A 63 -22.13 15.68 -6.38
N GLN A 64 -21.24 16.68 -6.17
CA GLN A 64 -21.58 18.10 -6.34
C GLN A 64 -22.01 18.42 -7.79
N THR A 65 -21.26 17.91 -8.78
CA THR A 65 -21.60 18.10 -10.21
C THR A 65 -22.97 17.53 -10.56
N LEU A 66 -23.36 16.42 -9.93
CA LEU A 66 -24.64 15.77 -10.14
C LEU A 66 -25.79 16.37 -9.29
N GLY A 67 -25.51 17.39 -8.47
CA GLY A 67 -26.49 17.96 -7.55
C GLY A 67 -26.97 16.98 -6.47
N LEU A 68 -26.19 15.92 -6.21
CA LEU A 68 -26.53 14.88 -5.23
C LEU A 68 -26.18 15.28 -3.79
N MET A 69 -25.50 16.42 -3.61
CA MET A 69 -25.13 16.96 -2.31
C MET A 69 -25.15 18.48 -2.32
N ASN A 70 -25.71 19.05 -1.25
CA ASN A 70 -25.51 20.44 -0.88
C ASN A 70 -24.17 20.54 -0.12
N GLY A 71 -23.37 21.57 -0.38
CA GLY A 71 -21.95 21.65 0.02
C GLY A 71 -21.59 21.48 1.50
N ASN A 72 -22.55 21.25 2.40
CA ASN A 72 -22.40 21.22 3.85
C ASN A 72 -22.64 19.83 4.49
N GLU A 73 -22.86 18.77 3.70
CA GLU A 73 -23.27 17.43 4.22
C GLU A 73 -22.12 16.42 4.40
N TRP A 74 -20.87 16.82 4.17
CA TRP A 74 -19.70 15.91 4.15
C TRP A 74 -18.71 16.06 5.31
N ASP A 75 -19.03 16.90 6.30
CA ASP A 75 -18.19 17.13 7.49
C ASP A 75 -18.52 16.17 8.65
#